data_AF-A0A7J9D6Z3-F1
#
_entry.id   AF-A0A7J9D6Z3-F1
#
_cell.length_a   1.000
_cell.length_b   1.000
_cell.length_c   1.000
_cell.angle_alpha   90.00
_cell.angle_beta   90.00
_cell.angle_gamma   90.00
#
_symmetry.space_group_name_H-M   'P 1'
#
loop_
_entity.id
_entity.type
_entity.pdbx_description
1 polymer ?
#
loop_
_entity_poly.entity_id
_entity_poly.type
_entity_poly.pdbx_seq_one_letter_code
_entity_poly.pdbx_strand_id
1 'polypeptide(L)'
;MQQGTIREYVRAFSELMLQISDLSEKEAFYWFEDGLKPWAKHELRRQGITELIAAMAEAESFVELGPTKDKFESSKPNGKGNGERNHEEDEEGHSDDGNN
;
A
#
# COMPACT_ATOMS: atom_id res chain seq x y z
N MET A 1 7.29 -8.67 -14.95
CA MET A 1 6.19 -9.48 -14.38
C MET A 1 6.09 -9.11 -12.92
N GLN A 2 5.06 -8.37 -12.49
CA GLN A 2 4.77 -8.16 -11.06
C GLN A 2 3.32 -8.56 -10.82
N GLN A 3 3.03 -9.86 -10.99
CA GLN A 3 1.74 -10.43 -10.62
C GLN A 3 2.04 -11.59 -9.68
N GLY A 4 1.45 -11.54 -8.49
CA GLY A 4 1.67 -12.49 -7.43
C GLY A 4 2.31 -11.92 -6.17
N THR A 5 2.37 -12.76 -5.15
CA THR A 5 3.01 -12.51 -3.86
C THR A 5 4.51 -12.79 -3.93
N ILE A 6 5.30 -12.23 -3.02
CA ILE A 6 6.73 -12.54 -2.86
C ILE A 6 6.95 -14.04 -2.69
N ARG A 7 6.06 -14.75 -1.99
CA ARG A 7 6.14 -16.22 -1.85
C ARG A 7 5.99 -16.95 -3.18
N GLU A 8 5.07 -16.50 -4.04
CA GLU A 8 4.92 -17.06 -5.38
C GLU A 8 6.14 -16.77 -6.25
N TYR A 9 6.72 -15.58 -6.13
CA TYR A 9 7.96 -15.22 -6.80
C TYR A 9 9.13 -16.11 -6.36
N VAL A 10 9.35 -16.29 -5.04
CA VAL A 10 10.44 -17.14 -4.52
C VAL A 10 10.29 -18.57 -5.04
N ARG A 11 9.07 -19.12 -5.05
CA ARG A 11 8.79 -20.46 -5.61
C ARG A 11 9.17 -20.55 -7.09
N ALA A 12 8.68 -19.62 -7.90
CA ALA A 12 8.96 -19.61 -9.34
C ALA A 12 10.46 -19.45 -9.63
N PHE A 13 11.15 -18.60 -8.86
CA PHE A 13 12.59 -18.42 -8.98
C PHE A 13 13.37 -19.70 -8.61
N SER A 14 12.92 -20.40 -7.57
CA SER A 14 13.53 -21.68 -7.15
C SER A 14 13.43 -22.75 -8.25
N GLU A 15 12.26 -22.86 -8.88
CA GLU A 15 12.04 -23.80 -9.99
C GLU A 15 12.86 -23.43 -11.23
N LEU A 16 13.07 -22.13 -11.48
CA LEU A 16 13.92 -21.64 -12.57
C LEU A 16 15.40 -21.96 -12.33
N MET A 17 15.88 -21.79 -11.09
CA MET A 17 17.26 -22.11 -10.71
C MET A 17 17.60 -23.59 -10.92
N LEU A 18 16.63 -24.50 -10.77
CA LEU A 18 16.84 -25.93 -11.06
C LEU A 18 17.01 -26.23 -12.56
N GLN A 19 16.45 -25.38 -13.43
CA GLN A 19 16.53 -25.54 -14.88
C GLN A 19 17.81 -24.91 -15.45
N ILE A 20 18.36 -23.90 -14.79
CA ILE A 20 19.53 -23.15 -15.24
C ILE A 20 20.72 -23.49 -14.34
N SER A 21 21.43 -24.57 -14.66
CA SER A 21 22.55 -25.11 -13.86
C SER A 21 23.81 -24.24 -13.83
N ASP A 22 23.92 -23.25 -14.72
CA ASP A 22 25.18 -22.56 -15.00
C ASP A 22 25.26 -21.15 -14.39
N LEU A 23 24.28 -20.75 -13.57
CA LEU A 23 24.32 -19.47 -12.86
C LEU A 23 25.18 -19.57 -11.60
N SER A 24 26.14 -18.65 -11.46
CA SER A 24 26.82 -18.47 -10.18
C SER A 24 25.85 -17.94 -9.12
N GLU A 25 26.13 -18.23 -7.85
CA GLU A 25 25.31 -17.73 -6.73
C GLU A 25 25.17 -16.21 -6.75
N LYS A 26 26.26 -15.49 -7.09
CA LYS A 26 26.25 -14.03 -7.18
C LYS A 26 25.33 -13.50 -8.28
N GLU A 27 25.34 -14.14 -9.45
CA GLU A 27 24.45 -13.77 -10.55
C GLU A 27 23.00 -14.09 -10.18
N ALA A 28 22.75 -15.28 -9.64
CA ALA A 28 21.42 -15.69 -9.18
C ALA A 28 20.87 -14.75 -8.10
N PHE A 29 21.70 -14.33 -7.14
CA PHE A 29 21.32 -13.32 -6.14
C PHE A 29 20.94 -11.98 -6.79
N TYR A 30 21.71 -11.52 -7.77
CA TYR A 30 21.40 -10.27 -8.48
C TYR A 30 20.04 -10.35 -9.20
N TRP A 31 19.79 -11.42 -9.94
CA TRP A 31 18.51 -11.65 -10.63
C TRP A 31 17.35 -11.80 -9.65
N PHE A 32 17.59 -12.50 -8.53
CA PHE A 32 16.61 -12.67 -7.46
C PHE A 32 16.22 -11.32 -6.86
N GLU A 33 17.20 -10.50 -6.48
CA GLU A 33 16.99 -9.19 -5.89
C GLU A 33 16.30 -8.22 -6.87
N ASP A 34 16.60 -8.31 -8.17
CA ASP A 34 15.98 -7.47 -9.19
C ASP A 34 14.51 -7.78 -9.44
N GLY A 35 14.10 -9.05 -9.35
CA GLY A 35 12.71 -9.46 -9.53
C GLY A 35 11.80 -9.26 -8.32
N LEU A 36 12.33 -8.87 -7.16
CA LEU A 36 11.54 -8.59 -5.96
C LEU A 36 10.76 -7.27 -6.05
N LYS A 37 9.68 -7.17 -5.26
CA LYS A 37 8.98 -5.90 -5.04
C LYS A 37 9.96 -4.88 -4.41
N PRO A 38 9.87 -3.57 -4.74
CA PRO A 38 10.83 -2.57 -4.27
C PRO A 38 11.02 -2.54 -2.75
N TRP A 39 9.95 -2.72 -1.98
CA TRP A 39 10.02 -2.73 -0.51
C TRP A 39 10.74 -3.98 0.02
N ALA A 40 10.53 -5.15 -0.60
CA ALA A 40 11.19 -6.40 -0.21
C ALA A 40 12.69 -6.34 -0.50
N LYS A 41 13.06 -5.80 -1.67
CA LYS A 41 14.44 -5.50 -2.02
C LYS A 41 15.10 -4.56 -1.00
N HIS A 42 14.40 -3.51 -0.59
CA HIS A 42 14.90 -2.58 0.42
C HIS A 42 15.11 -3.27 1.77
N GLU A 43 14.18 -4.14 2.18
CA GLU A 43 14.24 -4.85 3.45
C GLU A 43 15.42 -5.83 3.51
N LEU A 44 15.66 -6.60 2.44
CA LEU A 44 16.85 -7.48 2.37
C LEU A 44 18.17 -6.69 2.51
N ARG A 45 18.26 -5.53 1.84
CA ARG A 45 19.42 -4.64 1.95
C ARG A 45 19.59 -4.07 3.35
N ARG A 46 18.49 -3.70 4.02
CA ARG A 46 18.48 -3.21 5.40
C ARG A 46 19.01 -4.26 6.37
N GLN A 47 18.68 -5.54 6.12
CA GLN A 47 19.17 -6.67 6.90
C GLN A 47 20.61 -7.08 6.54
N GLY A 48 21.18 -6.52 5.47
CA GLY A 48 22.55 -6.83 5.04
C GLY A 48 22.70 -8.22 4.45
N ILE A 49 21.61 -8.80 3.92
CA ILE A 49 21.64 -10.15 3.36
C ILE A 49 22.30 -10.11 1.99
N THR A 50 23.33 -10.93 1.80
CA THR A 50 24.11 -11.04 0.55
C THR A 50 24.07 -12.42 -0.09
N GLU A 51 23.57 -13.42 0.63
CA GLU A 51 23.52 -14.81 0.18
C GLU A 51 22.15 -15.14 -0.41
N LEU A 52 22.12 -15.89 -1.52
CA LEU A 52 20.86 -16.21 -2.22
C LEU A 52 19.91 -17.01 -1.34
N ILE A 53 20.40 -18.06 -0.71
CA ILE A 53 19.58 -18.96 0.11
C ILE A 53 18.98 -18.20 1.31
N ALA A 54 19.77 -17.34 1.94
CA ALA A 54 19.30 -16.50 3.04
C ALA A 54 18.26 -15.48 2.58
N ALA A 55 18.46 -14.86 1.41
CA ALA A 55 17.52 -13.91 0.85
C ALA A 55 16.18 -14.53 0.46
N MET A 56 16.20 -15.76 -0.06
CA MET A 56 14.99 -16.52 -0.36
C MET A 56 14.21 -16.87 0.92
N ALA A 57 14.91 -17.37 1.94
CA ALA A 57 14.29 -17.71 3.23
C ALA A 57 13.68 -16.48 3.92
N GLU A 58 14.39 -15.35 3.93
CA GLU A 58 13.89 -14.11 4.50
C GLU A 58 12.70 -13.56 3.69
N ALA A 59 12.78 -13.58 2.35
CA ALA A 59 11.69 -13.14 1.49
C ALA A 59 10.41 -13.98 1.65
N GLU A 60 10.52 -15.30 1.92
CA GLU A 60 9.34 -16.12 2.23
C GLU A 60 8.62 -15.71 3.52
N SER A 61 9.38 -15.19 4.48
CA SER A 61 8.85 -14.72 5.76
C SER A 61 8.08 -13.40 5.63
N PHE A 62 8.33 -12.63 4.57
CA PHE A 62 7.72 -11.33 4.35
C PHE A 62 6.19 -11.43 4.27
N VAL A 63 5.52 -10.72 5.16
CA VAL A 63 4.07 -10.60 5.15
C VAL A 63 3.68 -9.56 4.11
N GLU A 64 3.08 -10.01 3.01
CA GLU A 64 2.45 -9.10 2.06
C GLU A 64 1.16 -8.54 2.65
N LEU A 65 1.26 -7.36 3.24
CA LEU A 65 0.12 -6.52 3.52
C LEU A 65 -0.37 -5.93 2.20
N GLY A 66 -1.08 -6.76 1.41
CA GLY A 66 -1.89 -6.26 0.31
C GLY A 66 -3.01 -5.36 0.86
N PRO A 67 -3.64 -4.51 0.01
CA PRO A 67 -4.92 -3.92 0.39
C PRO A 67 -5.85 -5.11 0.65
N THR A 68 -6.17 -5.34 1.90
CA THR A 68 -7.19 -6.31 2.23
C THR A 68 -8.44 -5.87 1.49
N LYS A 69 -9.02 -6.74 0.68
CA LYS A 69 -10.39 -6.56 0.17
C LYS A 69 -11.40 -6.81 1.31
N ASP A 70 -11.04 -6.47 2.53
CA ASP A 70 -11.90 -6.49 3.69
C ASP A 70 -12.73 -5.21 3.62
N LYS A 71 -13.77 -5.28 2.79
CA LYS A 71 -15.04 -4.58 2.97
C LYS A 71 -14.94 -3.29 3.80
N PHE A 72 -14.58 -2.17 3.16
CA PHE A 72 -15.06 -0.87 3.61
C PHE A 72 -16.55 -0.73 3.21
N GLU A 73 -17.37 -1.66 3.67
CA GLU A 73 -18.82 -1.56 3.60
C GLU A 73 -19.25 -0.60 4.70
N SER A 74 -19.74 0.56 4.27
CA SER A 74 -20.68 1.43 4.97
C SER A 74 -20.26 1.96 6.35
N SER A 75 -19.80 3.20 6.39
CA SER A 75 -20.27 4.19 7.36
C SER A 75 -20.00 5.60 6.84
N LYS A 76 -20.87 6.08 5.95
CA LYS A 76 -21.14 7.51 5.82
C LYS A 76 -22.18 7.87 6.87
N PRO A 77 -21.87 8.61 7.95
CA PRO A 77 -22.84 9.50 8.53
C PRO A 77 -22.71 10.83 7.78
N ASN A 78 -23.48 11.01 6.70
CA ASN A 78 -23.70 12.35 6.15
C ASN A 78 -24.69 13.09 7.06
N GLY A 79 -24.23 13.42 8.27
CA GLY A 79 -24.91 14.34 9.17
C GLY A 79 -24.26 15.71 9.00
N LYS A 80 -24.73 16.47 8.01
CA LYS A 80 -24.33 17.87 7.81
C LYS A 80 -25.04 18.72 8.87
N GLY A 81 -24.52 18.68 10.10
CA GLY A 81 -24.90 19.60 11.17
C GLY A 81 -24.14 20.91 10.98
N ASN A 82 -24.72 21.85 10.24
CA ASN A 82 -24.24 23.22 10.23
C ASN A 82 -24.52 23.84 11.62
N GLY A 83 -23.46 24.11 12.36
CA GLY A 83 -23.52 24.96 13.53
C GLY A 83 -23.54 26.42 13.09
N GLU A 84 -24.71 27.06 13.16
CA GLU A 84 -24.84 28.51 13.10
C GLU A 84 -25.50 28.97 14.39
N ARG A 85 -24.66 29.24 15.40
CA ARG A 85 -25.01 30.18 16.47
C ARG A 85 -24.67 31.56 15.94
N ASN A 86 -25.67 32.42 15.75
CA ASN A 86 -25.52 33.87 15.90
C ASN A 86 -26.86 34.43 16.40
N HIS A 87 -26.77 34.97 17.59
CA HIS A 87 -27.75 35.74 18.34
C HIS A 87 -27.48 37.20 18.00
N GLU A 88 -28.51 37.97 17.64
CA GLU A 88 -28.76 39.35 18.11
C GLU A 88 -29.93 39.96 17.33
N GLU A 89 -30.97 40.27 18.10
CA GLU A 89 -32.08 41.15 17.76
C GLU A 89 -31.54 42.58 17.71
N ASP A 90 -31.87 43.34 16.67
CA ASP A 90 -31.92 44.80 16.74
C ASP A 90 -33.13 45.29 15.92
N GLU A 91 -33.98 46.04 16.61
CA GLU A 91 -35.18 46.69 16.08
C GLU A 91 -34.87 47.96 15.28
N GLU A 92 -35.92 48.44 14.61
CA GLU A 92 -36.16 49.78 14.04
C GLU A 92 -35.64 50.10 12.63
N GLY A 93 -36.57 50.45 11.73
CA GLY A 93 -36.22 51.08 10.46
C GLY A 93 -37.29 51.15 9.36
N HIS A 94 -38.51 51.56 9.71
CA HIS A 94 -39.46 52.35 8.89
C HIS A 94 -39.27 52.47 7.36
N SER A 95 -40.27 52.06 6.57
CA SER A 95 -40.69 52.77 5.34
C SER A 95 -42.12 52.40 4.98
N ASP A 96 -43.01 53.40 5.04
CA ASP A 96 -44.41 53.38 4.65
C ASP A 96 -44.62 53.03 3.16
N ASP A 97 -45.56 52.12 2.91
CA ASP A 97 -46.13 51.82 1.60
C ASP A 97 -46.95 53.02 1.09
N GLY A 98 -46.39 53.76 0.14
CA GLY A 98 -47.15 54.72 -0.68
C GLY A 98 -47.95 54.01 -1.76
N ASN A 99 -49.24 53.77 -1.50
CA ASN A 99 -50.22 53.40 -2.52
C ASN A 99 -51.41 54.37 -2.52
N ASN A 100 -51.61 54.99 -3.70
CA ASN A 100 -52.71 55.82 -4.17
C ASN A 100 -52.67 57.33 -3.90
#